data_AF-A0A2H9QTN0-F1
#
_entry.id   AF-A0A2H9QTN0-F1
#
_cell.length_a   1.000
_cell.length_b   1.000
_cell.length_c   1.000
_cell.angle_alpha   90.00
_cell.angle_beta   90.00
_cell.angle_gamma   90.00
#
_symmetry.space_group_name_H-M   'P 1'
#
loop_
_entity.id
_entity.type
_entity.pdbx_description
1 polymer ?
#
loop_
_entity_poly.entity_id
_entity_poly.type
_entity_poly.pdbx_seq_one_letter_code
_entity_poly.pdbx_strand_id
1 'polypeptide(L)' 'DDIISTGGTIITATKNLKNQGAKSVYACCTHGLFANNVLGKLQRVCDKIVSTDTIENRASIVSVASEIGKIIK' A
#
# COMPACT_ATOMS: atom_id res chain seq x y z
N ASP A 1 -0.54 -6.24 -1.79
CA ASP A 1 -1.72 -6.50 -2.62
C ASP A 1 -1.51 -5.92 -4.01
N ASP A 2 -2.36 -6.25 -4.97
CA ASP A 2 -2.34 -5.58 -6.28
C ASP A 2 -2.92 -4.16 -6.18
N ILE A 3 -4.06 -3.99 -5.52
CA ILE A 3 -4.80 -2.73 -5.38
C ILE A 3 -5.19 -2.51 -3.93
N ILE A 4 -5.03 -1.27 -3.44
CA ILE A 4 -5.67 -0.83 -2.20
C ILE A 4 -6.64 0.31 -2.52
N SER A 5 -7.94 0.01 -2.54
CA SER A 5 -9.01 0.98 -2.78
C SER A 5 -9.63 1.49 -1.47
N THR A 6 -10.54 0.74 -0.84
CA THR A 6 -11.23 1.13 0.40
C THR A 6 -10.46 0.76 1.67
N GLY A 7 -9.34 0.04 1.54
CA GLY A 7 -8.42 -0.34 2.62
C GLY A 7 -8.95 -1.36 3.64
N GLY A 8 -10.21 -1.79 3.56
CA GLY A 8 -10.83 -2.70 4.54
C GLY A 8 -10.04 -3.99 4.77
N THR A 9 -9.64 -4.66 3.69
CA THR A 9 -8.83 -5.90 3.74
C THR A 9 -7.53 -5.69 4.51
N ILE A 10 -6.79 -4.64 4.18
CA ILE A 10 -5.48 -4.34 4.79
C ILE A 10 -5.63 -3.95 6.26
N ILE A 11 -6.68 -3.19 6.62
CA ILE A 11 -6.95 -2.81 8.01
C ILE A 11 -7.23 -4.06 8.85
N THR A 12 -8.10 -4.95 8.37
CA THR A 12 -8.44 -6.20 9.08
C THR A 12 -7.22 -7.10 9.22
N ALA A 13 -6.47 -7.31 8.14
CA ALA A 13 -5.25 -8.11 8.16
C ALA A 13 -4.21 -7.55 9.13
N THR A 14 -3.99 -6.23 9.11
CA THR A 14 -3.03 -5.56 10.00
C THR A 14 -3.40 -5.72 11.47
N LYS A 15 -4.68 -5.54 11.82
CA LYS A 15 -5.16 -5.78 13.19
C LYS A 15 -4.93 -7.22 13.64
N ASN A 16 -5.26 -8.19 12.77
CA ASN A 16 -5.05 -9.60 13.08
C ASN A 16 -3.57 -9.95 13.27
N LEU A 17 -2.68 -9.40 12.45
CA LEU A 17 -1.23 -9.61 12.59
C LEU A 17 -0.71 -9.00 13.90
N LYS A 18 -1.11 -7.77 14.23
CA LYS A 18 -0.72 -7.10 15.49
C LYS A 18 -1.23 -7.87 16.71
N ASN A 19 -2.47 -8.37 16.67
CA ASN A 19 -3.02 -9.22 17.74
C ASN A 19 -2.26 -10.54 17.92
N GLN A 20 -1.66 -11.07 16.85
CA GLN A 20 -0.80 -12.26 16.88
C GLN A 20 0.64 -11.95 17.30
N GLY A 21 0.93 -10.72 17.74
CA GLY A 21 2.25 -10.33 18.25
C GLY A 21 3.22 -9.82 17.19
N ALA A 22 2.75 -9.48 15.98
CA ALA A 22 3.61 -8.85 14.99
C ALA A 22 4.16 -7.52 15.51
N LYS A 23 5.49 -7.37 15.52
CA LYS A 23 6.15 -6.13 15.97
C LYS A 23 5.84 -4.97 15.03
N SER A 24 5.90 -5.21 13.72
CA SER A 24 5.62 -4.23 12.67
C SER A 24 4.86 -4.86 11.50
N VAL A 25 3.98 -4.07 10.88
CA VAL A 25 3.23 -4.44 9.68
C VAL A 25 3.38 -3.33 8.66
N TYR A 26 3.96 -3.67 7.51
CA TYR A 26 4.04 -2.81 6.34
C TYR A 26 3.10 -3.33 5.26
N ALA A 27 2.25 -2.45 4.72
CA ALA A 27 1.39 -2.80 3.61
C ALA A 27 1.93 -2.18 2.33
N CYS A 28 2.14 -3.01 1.31
CA CYS A 28 2.54 -2.58 -0.02
C CYS A 28 1.47 -2.93 -1.07
N CYS A 29 1.34 -2.08 -2.09
CA CYS A 29 0.54 -2.41 -3.26
C CYS A 29 1.12 -1.85 -4.57
N THR A 30 0.72 -2.45 -5.68
CA THR A 30 1.04 -1.89 -7.00
C THR A 30 0.24 -0.60 -7.17
N HIS A 31 -1.09 -0.68 -7.13
CA HIS A 31 -1.99 0.44 -7.40
C HIS A 31 -2.62 1.00 -6.13
N GLY A 32 -2.07 2.10 -5.63
CA GLY A 32 -2.55 2.81 -4.44
C GLY A 32 -3.72 3.76 -4.76
N LEU A 33 -4.93 3.23 -5.00
CA LEU A 33 -6.10 4.07 -5.32
C LEU A 33 -6.58 4.91 -4.12
N PHE A 34 -6.54 4.33 -2.92
CA PHE A 34 -6.87 4.99 -1.65
C PHE A 34 -8.15 5.84 -1.64
N ALA A 35 -9.25 5.28 -2.16
CA ALA A 35 -10.55 5.92 -2.25
C ALA A 35 -11.05 6.44 -0.89
N ASN A 36 -11.84 7.52 -0.91
CA ASN A 36 -12.45 8.13 0.28
C ASN A 36 -11.43 8.49 1.37
N ASN A 37 -10.22 8.94 0.96
CA ASN A 37 -9.15 9.37 1.86
C ASN A 37 -8.73 8.29 2.88
N VAL A 38 -8.77 7.01 2.49
CA VAL A 38 -8.42 5.89 3.38
C VAL A 38 -6.93 5.87 3.76
N LEU A 39 -6.06 6.53 3.00
CA LEU A 39 -4.62 6.55 3.27
C LEU A 39 -4.30 6.96 4.71
N GLY A 40 -4.99 7.97 5.25
CA GLY A 40 -4.81 8.38 6.64
C GLY A 40 -5.29 7.33 7.66
N LYS A 41 -6.30 6.53 7.34
CA LYS A 41 -6.74 5.40 8.19
C LYS A 41 -5.70 4.29 8.18
N LEU A 42 -5.15 3.98 7.01
CA LEU A 42 -4.11 2.96 6.84
C LEU A 42 -2.82 3.32 7.58
N GLN A 43 -2.40 4.59 7.51
CA GLN A 43 -1.24 5.10 8.25
C GLN A 43 -1.38 5.05 9.78
N ARG A 44 -2.61 4.92 10.32
CA ARG A 44 -2.85 4.76 11.76
C ARG A 44 -2.75 3.30 12.23
N VAL A 45 -2.89 2.33 11.32
CA VAL A 45 -2.90 0.90 11.68
C VAL A 45 -1.63 0.20 11.22
N CYS A 46 -1.10 0.55 10.05
CA CYS A 46 0.16 0.02 9.53
C CYS A 46 1.31 0.94 9.92
N ASP A 47 2.47 0.36 10.18
CA ASP A 47 3.68 1.11 10.48
C ASP A 47 4.26 1.80 9.22
N LYS A 48 3.96 1.27 8.03
CA LYS A 48 4.28 1.90 6.74
C LYS A 48 3.30 1.46 5.66
N ILE A 49 2.96 2.40 4.77
CA ILE A 49 2.22 2.14 3.54
C ILE A 49 3.12 2.49 2.36
N VAL A 50 3.17 1.60 1.38
CA VAL A 50 3.98 1.76 0.16
C VAL A 50 3.09 1.47 -1.05
N SER A 51 3.08 2.36 -2.03
CA SER A 51 2.55 2.09 -3.35
C SER A 51 3.60 2.38 -4.43
N THR A 52 3.33 1.90 -5.63
CA THR A 52 4.08 2.38 -6.79
C THR A 52 3.56 3.74 -7.28
N ASP A 53 4.26 4.33 -8.25
CA ASP A 53 3.86 5.52 -9.00
C ASP A 53 2.84 5.23 -10.13
N THR A 54 2.31 4.00 -10.25
CA THR A 54 1.22 3.69 -11.21
C THR A 54 -0.07 4.49 -10.95
N ILE A 55 -0.30 4.89 -9.70
CA ILE A 55 -1.28 5.91 -9.31
C ILE A 55 -0.57 6.83 -8.31
N GLU A 56 -0.21 8.02 -8.76
CA GLU A 56 0.62 8.94 -7.99
C GLU A 56 -0.10 9.47 -6.75
N ASN A 57 0.52 9.30 -5.58
CA ASN A 57 0.02 9.76 -4.30
C ASN A 57 1.14 9.79 -3.24
N ARG A 58 0.83 10.21 -2.00
CA ARG A 58 1.82 10.34 -0.92
C ARG A 58 2.53 9.04 -0.49
N ALA A 59 2.02 7.88 -0.86
CA ALA A 59 2.65 6.58 -0.60
C ALA A 59 3.42 6.03 -1.82
N SER A 60 3.40 6.72 -2.97
CA SER A 60 4.11 6.37 -4.19
C SER A 60 5.62 6.59 -4.04
N ILE A 61 6.31 5.63 -3.44
CA ILE A 61 7.75 5.71 -3.16
C ILE A 61 8.57 4.70 -3.97
N VAL A 62 7.91 3.89 -4.80
CA VAL A 62 8.54 2.92 -5.69
C VAL A 62 8.15 3.25 -7.12
N SER A 63 9.13 3.48 -7.99
CA SER A 63 8.83 3.71 -9.41
C SER A 63 8.80 2.42 -10.21
N VAL A 64 7.79 2.25 -11.08
CA VAL A 64 7.75 1.14 -12.06
C VAL A 64 8.40 1.48 -13.40
N ALA A 65 8.98 2.67 -13.56
CA ALA A 65 9.56 3.14 -14.82
C ALA A 65 10.63 2.18 -15.38
N SER A 66 11.46 1.60 -14.51
CA SER A 66 12.50 0.65 -14.92
C SER A 66 11.92 -0.64 -15.50
N GLU A 67 10.82 -1.15 -14.94
CA GLU A 67 10.16 -2.37 -15.41
C GLU A 67 9.43 -2.14 -16.73
N ILE A 68 8.72 -1.01 -16.86
CA ILE A 68 8.09 -0.60 -18.13
C ILE A 68 9.15 -0.41 -19.21
N GLY A 69 10.27 0.23 -18.87
CA GLY A 69 11.39 0.47 -19.80
C GLY A 69 12.06 -0.79 -20.35
N LYS A 70 11.92 -1.95 -19.68
CA LYS A 70 12.41 -3.24 -20.20
C LYS A 70 11.55 -3.80 -21.33
N ILE A 71 10.28 -3.40 -21.40
CA ILE A 71 9.29 -3.93 -22.36
C ILE A 71 9.23 -3.06 -23.63
N ILE A 72 9.54 -1.76 -23.50
CA ILE A 72 9.49 -0.79 -24.62
C ILE A 72 10.81 -0.73 -25.39
N LYS A 73 11.89 -1.33 -24.87
CA LYS A 73 13.17 -1.50 -25.57
C LYS A 73 13.20 -2.79 -26.37
#